data_AF-H6V635-F1
#
_entry.id   AF-H6V635-F1
#
_cell.length_a   1.000
_cell.length_b   1.000
_cell.length_c   1.000
_cell.angle_alpha   90.00
_cell.angle_beta   90.00
_cell.angle_gamma   90.00
#
_symmetry.space_group_name_H-M   'P 1'
#
loop_
_entity.id
_entity.type
_entity.pdbx_description
1 polymer ?
#
loop_
_entity_poly.entity_id
_entity_poly.type
_entity_poly.pdbx_seq_one_letter_code
_entity_poly.pdbx_strand_id
1 'polypeptide(L)'
;RAVKRRAAGVQNDETEERLLALIAKKDYSDESKCKNKIKEYCDGLKNASLTSEKVHKELKDFCKDGKEDAKCRELKTKIGTKCNTFKNKLKTVAEKDISALTDKDCKENEQQCLFLEG
;
A
#
# COMPACT_ATOMS: atom_id res chain seq x y z
N ARG A 1 7.54 35.09 -3.23
CA ARG A 1 8.25 34.17 -2.30
C ARG A 1 8.23 32.78 -2.94
N ALA A 2 9.33 32.34 -3.56
CA ALA A 2 9.41 31.06 -4.24
C ALA A 2 9.42 29.92 -3.21
N VAL A 3 8.43 29.03 -3.27
CA VAL A 3 8.38 27.86 -2.38
C VAL A 3 9.39 26.84 -2.90
N LYS A 4 10.50 26.71 -2.16
CA LYS A 4 11.54 25.71 -2.35
C LYS A 4 10.90 24.31 -2.33
N ARG A 5 10.60 23.76 -3.50
CA ARG A 5 10.23 22.34 -3.65
C ARG A 5 11.43 21.54 -3.17
N ARG A 6 11.28 20.81 -2.06
CA ARG A 6 12.28 19.87 -1.59
C ARG A 6 12.41 18.77 -2.65
N ALA A 7 13.45 18.84 -3.45
CA ALA A 7 13.97 17.70 -4.20
C ALA A 7 15.04 17.05 -3.33
N ALA A 8 14.77 15.84 -2.82
CA ALA A 8 15.73 14.79 -2.47
C ALA A 8 15.04 13.67 -1.66
N GLY A 9 14.95 12.46 -2.23
CA GLY A 9 15.17 11.24 -1.46
C GLY A 9 14.01 10.55 -0.74
N VAL A 10 12.76 11.02 -0.82
CA VAL A 10 11.62 10.16 -0.45
C VAL A 10 11.16 9.49 -1.74
N GLN A 11 11.65 8.28 -2.03
CA GLN A 11 10.89 7.41 -2.91
C GLN A 11 9.48 7.36 -2.31
N ASN A 12 8.47 7.71 -3.09
CA ASN A 12 7.08 7.71 -2.62
C ASN A 12 6.61 6.26 -2.52
N ASP A 13 7.18 5.58 -1.54
CA ASP A 13 6.95 4.21 -1.10
C ASP A 13 5.47 3.91 -0.95
N GLU A 14 4.73 4.91 -0.50
CA GLU A 14 3.32 4.80 -0.22
C GLU A 14 2.56 4.31 -1.44
N THR A 15 2.86 4.80 -2.65
CA THR A 15 2.18 4.37 -3.88
C THR A 15 2.45 2.89 -4.22
N GLU A 16 3.70 2.43 -4.07
CA GLU A 16 4.04 1.00 -4.27
C GLU A 16 3.43 0.12 -3.17
N GLU A 17 3.43 0.57 -1.92
CA GLU A 17 2.74 -0.09 -0.81
C GLU A 17 1.24 -0.19 -1.06
N ARG A 18 0.61 0.89 -1.54
CA ARG A 18 -0.82 0.93 -1.85
C ARG A 18 -1.17 -0.06 -2.94
N LEU A 19 -0.38 -0.06 -4.00
CA LEU A 19 -0.57 -0.98 -5.10
C LEU A 19 -0.36 -2.43 -4.64
N LEU A 20 0.69 -2.70 -3.86
CA LEU A 20 0.95 -4.05 -3.40
C LEU A 20 -0.17 -4.55 -2.48
N ALA A 21 -0.64 -3.73 -1.54
CA ALA A 21 -1.80 -4.07 -0.72
C ALA A 21 -2.97 -4.47 -1.63
N LEU A 22 -3.33 -3.60 -2.59
CA LEU A 22 -4.44 -3.82 -3.52
C LEU A 22 -4.35 -5.10 -4.37
N ILE A 23 -3.16 -5.46 -4.84
CA ILE A 23 -3.00 -6.64 -5.72
C ILE A 23 -2.75 -7.92 -4.93
N ALA A 24 -2.04 -7.85 -3.81
CA ALA A 24 -1.63 -9.02 -3.05
C ALA A 24 -2.65 -9.39 -1.97
N LYS A 25 -3.47 -8.46 -1.46
CA LYS A 25 -4.45 -8.74 -0.41
C LYS A 25 -3.79 -9.47 0.76
N LYS A 26 -4.52 -10.35 1.43
CA LYS A 26 -4.01 -11.30 2.43
C LYS A 26 -2.76 -12.08 2.01
N ASP A 27 -2.53 -12.26 0.70
CA ASP A 27 -1.39 -13.00 0.17
C ASP A 27 -0.08 -12.20 0.24
N TYR A 28 -0.09 -10.92 0.65
CA TYR A 28 1.14 -10.13 0.90
C TYR A 28 2.06 -10.80 1.94
N SER A 29 1.47 -11.58 2.85
CA SER A 29 2.18 -12.26 3.94
C SER A 29 2.95 -13.50 3.48
N ASP A 30 2.56 -14.09 2.35
CA ASP A 30 3.18 -15.24 1.71
C ASP A 30 4.06 -14.74 0.56
N GLU A 31 5.37 -14.91 0.70
CA GLU A 31 6.33 -14.38 -0.28
C GLU A 31 6.15 -15.00 -1.68
N SER A 32 5.77 -16.27 -1.79
CA SER A 32 5.56 -16.91 -3.09
C SER A 32 4.30 -16.39 -3.75
N LYS A 33 3.21 -16.27 -2.99
CA LYS A 33 1.95 -15.74 -3.54
C LYS A 33 2.05 -14.26 -3.87
N CYS A 34 2.71 -13.46 -3.04
CA CYS A 34 2.99 -12.05 -3.31
C CYS A 34 3.73 -11.88 -4.65
N LYS A 35 4.78 -12.66 -4.91
CA LYS A 35 5.51 -12.63 -6.19
C LYS A 35 4.59 -12.97 -7.36
N ASN A 36 3.78 -14.01 -7.22
CA ASN A 36 2.84 -14.40 -8.27
C ASN A 36 1.82 -13.28 -8.54
N LYS A 37 1.33 -12.59 -7.50
CA LYS A 37 0.42 -11.44 -7.66
C LYS A 37 1.05 -10.25 -8.36
N ILE A 38 2.31 -9.92 -8.04
CA ILE A 38 3.06 -8.88 -8.76
C ILE A 38 3.21 -9.26 -10.24
N LYS A 39 3.57 -10.52 -10.53
CA LYS A 39 3.70 -11.01 -11.91
C LYS A 39 2.38 -10.98 -12.67
N GLU A 40 1.31 -11.53 -12.10
CA GLU A 40 -0.05 -11.48 -12.69
C GLU A 40 -0.46 -10.06 -13.03
N TYR A 41 -0.21 -9.10 -12.13
CA TYR A 41 -0.50 -7.70 -12.35
C TYR A 41 0.34 -7.11 -13.51
N CYS A 42 1.65 -7.34 -13.51
CA CYS A 42 2.56 -6.82 -14.52
C CYS A 42 2.30 -7.44 -15.91
N ASP A 43 1.99 -8.73 -15.98
CA ASP A 43 1.58 -9.42 -17.20
C ASP A 43 0.23 -8.89 -17.72
N GLY A 44 -0.71 -8.61 -16.81
CA GLY A 44 -1.98 -7.96 -17.15
C GLY A 44 -1.78 -6.58 -17.80
N LEU A 45 -0.89 -5.76 -17.24
CA LEU A 45 -0.52 -4.48 -17.85
C LEU A 45 0.10 -4.67 -19.24
N LYS A 46 1.03 -5.61 -19.37
CA LYS A 46 1.71 -5.90 -20.64
C LYS A 46 0.70 -6.36 -21.71
N ASN A 47 -0.23 -7.24 -21.36
CA ASN A 47 -1.30 -7.71 -22.25
C ASN A 47 -2.22 -6.57 -22.71
N ALA A 48 -2.42 -5.56 -21.85
CA ALA A 48 -3.15 -4.34 -22.18
C ALA A 48 -2.29 -3.29 -22.92
N SER A 49 -1.05 -3.60 -23.31
CA SER A 49 -0.09 -2.62 -23.88
C SER A 49 0.16 -1.40 -22.97
N LEU A 50 0.05 -1.62 -21.66
CA LEU A 50 0.32 -0.65 -20.60
C LEU A 50 1.66 -0.96 -19.92
N THR A 51 2.23 0.07 -19.29
CA THR A 51 3.39 -0.04 -18.41
C THR A 51 3.01 0.48 -17.04
N SER A 52 3.74 0.07 -16.01
CA SER A 52 3.47 0.55 -14.65
C SER A 52 3.62 2.07 -14.51
N GLU A 53 4.52 2.71 -15.29
CA GLU A 53 4.65 4.18 -15.38
C GLU A 53 3.37 4.86 -15.90
N LYS A 54 2.60 4.19 -16.78
CA LYS A 54 1.29 4.70 -17.26
C LYS A 54 0.19 4.61 -16.20
N VAL A 55 0.30 3.68 -15.25
CA VAL A 55 -0.62 3.61 -14.10
C VAL A 55 -0.31 4.76 -13.14
N HIS A 56 0.97 4.90 -12.78
CA HIS A 56 1.44 6.04 -12.01
C HIS A 56 2.94 6.22 -12.24
N LYS A 57 3.39 7.47 -12.39
CA LYS A 57 4.81 7.81 -12.66
C LYS A 57 5.80 7.21 -11.64
N GLU A 58 5.36 7.05 -10.38
CA GLU A 58 6.18 6.50 -9.29
C GLU A 58 6.33 4.98 -9.38
N LEU A 59 5.44 4.31 -10.10
CA LEU A 59 5.47 2.87 -10.31
C LEU A 59 6.34 2.46 -11.50
N LYS A 60 7.11 3.37 -12.09
CA LYS A 60 7.97 3.09 -13.26
C LYS A 60 8.84 1.84 -13.09
N ASP A 61 9.30 1.62 -11.87
CA ASP A 61 10.17 0.51 -11.52
C ASP A 61 9.43 -0.70 -10.95
N PHE A 62 8.10 -0.62 -10.79
CA PHE A 62 7.27 -1.63 -10.13
C PHE A 62 7.28 -2.98 -10.87
N CYS A 63 7.21 -2.97 -12.20
CA CYS A 63 7.24 -4.17 -13.03
C CYS A 63 8.62 -4.51 -13.60
N LYS A 64 9.71 -3.98 -13.02
CA LYS A 64 11.07 -4.40 -13.41
C LYS A 64 11.37 -5.81 -12.87
N ASP A 65 11.73 -6.71 -13.77
CA ASP A 65 12.13 -8.08 -13.47
C ASP A 65 13.24 -8.15 -12.42
N GLY A 66 13.17 -9.15 -11.53
CA GLY A 66 14.17 -9.42 -10.52
C GLY A 66 14.07 -8.54 -9.27
N LYS A 67 13.04 -7.69 -9.16
CA LYS A 67 12.76 -6.85 -7.98
C LYS A 67 11.57 -7.31 -7.15
N GLU A 68 10.86 -8.36 -7.56
CA GLU A 68 9.64 -8.85 -6.92
C GLU A 68 9.93 -9.33 -5.49
N ASP A 69 11.05 -10.04 -5.30
CA ASP A 69 11.49 -10.54 -4.00
C ASP A 69 11.73 -9.42 -3.00
N ALA A 70 12.49 -8.41 -3.42
CA ALA A 70 12.79 -7.24 -2.58
C ALA A 70 11.50 -6.49 -2.24
N LYS A 71 10.64 -6.24 -3.24
CA LYS A 71 9.34 -5.55 -3.04
C LYS A 71 8.44 -6.30 -2.09
N CYS A 72 8.25 -7.61 -2.29
CA CYS A 72 7.43 -8.41 -1.40
C CYS A 72 7.94 -8.35 0.04
N ARG A 73 9.25 -8.45 0.28
CA ARG A 73 9.82 -8.41 1.64
C ARG A 73 9.69 -7.03 2.29
N GLU A 74 10.06 -6.00 1.55
CA GLU A 74 10.05 -4.62 2.02
C GLU A 74 8.63 -4.12 2.30
N LEU A 75 7.74 -4.28 1.31
CA LEU A 75 6.36 -3.82 1.41
C LEU A 75 5.55 -4.69 2.38
N LYS A 76 5.84 -6.00 2.52
CA LYS A 76 5.24 -6.83 3.60
C LYS A 76 5.51 -6.26 4.99
N THR A 77 6.75 -5.82 5.23
CA THR A 77 7.13 -5.26 6.53
C THR A 77 6.39 -3.95 6.79
N LYS A 78 6.26 -3.11 5.76
CA LYS A 78 5.55 -1.83 5.84
C LYS A 78 4.04 -2.00 6.02
N ILE A 79 3.41 -2.83 5.21
CA ILE A 79 1.99 -3.19 5.31
C ILE A 79 1.71 -3.81 6.69
N GLY A 80 2.52 -4.77 7.14
CA GLY A 80 2.36 -5.38 8.46
C GLY A 80 2.47 -4.37 9.61
N THR A 81 3.42 -3.43 9.52
CA THR A 81 3.58 -2.35 10.52
C THR A 81 2.36 -1.42 10.52
N LYS A 82 1.85 -1.04 9.34
CA LYS A 82 0.64 -0.22 9.21
C LYS A 82 -0.58 -0.93 9.77
N CYS A 83 -0.80 -2.20 9.42
CA CYS A 83 -1.88 -3.03 9.95
C CYS A 83 -1.84 -3.13 11.48
N ASN A 84 -0.67 -3.41 12.06
CA ASN A 84 -0.54 -3.54 13.51
C ASN A 84 -0.77 -2.21 14.24
N THR A 85 -0.22 -1.11 13.70
CA THR A 85 -0.43 0.23 14.25
C THR A 85 -1.90 0.62 14.20
N PHE A 86 -2.54 0.36 13.06
CA PHE A 86 -3.94 0.67 12.86
C PHE A 86 -4.87 -0.20 13.72
N LYS A 87 -4.57 -1.49 13.86
CA LYS A 87 -5.27 -2.40 14.79
C LYS A 87 -5.28 -1.86 16.22
N ASN A 88 -4.14 -1.34 16.70
CA ASN A 88 -4.05 -0.74 18.03
C ASN A 88 -4.89 0.54 18.12
N LYS A 89 -4.85 1.41 17.09
CA LYS A 89 -5.70 2.61 17.01
C LYS A 89 -7.19 2.23 17.08
N LEU A 90 -7.61 1.23 16.30
CA LEU A 90 -8.99 0.73 16.30
C LEU A 90 -9.40 0.19 17.66
N LYS A 91 -8.52 -0.55 18.36
CA LYS A 91 -8.81 -1.04 19.72
C LYS A 91 -9.07 0.12 20.68
N THR A 92 -8.22 1.14 20.69
CA THR A 92 -8.41 2.33 21.54
C THR A 92 -9.69 3.09 21.20
N VAL A 93 -10.07 3.18 19.93
CA VAL A 93 -11.32 3.82 19.51
C VAL A 93 -12.53 2.98 19.89
N ALA A 94 -12.45 1.65 19.77
CA ALA A 94 -13.51 0.72 20.14
C ALA A 94 -13.76 0.65 21.66
N GLU A 95 -12.79 1.03 22.48
CA GLU A 95 -12.92 1.17 23.93
C GLU A 95 -13.64 2.46 24.35
N LYS A 96 -13.87 3.41 23.42
CA LYS A 96 -14.66 4.62 23.71
C LYS A 96 -16.14 4.27 23.83
N ASP A 97 -16.83 4.97 24.72
CA ASP A 97 -18.30 4.96 24.74
C ASP A 97 -18.85 5.50 23.42
N ILE A 98 -20.03 5.00 23.01
CA ILE A 98 -20.71 5.43 21.78
C ILE A 98 -20.91 6.95 21.75
N SER A 99 -21.22 7.56 22.89
CA SER A 99 -21.38 9.02 23.02
C SER A 99 -20.08 9.82 22.86
N ALA A 100 -18.93 9.17 22.98
CA ALA A 100 -17.60 9.76 22.81
C ALA A 100 -17.01 9.50 21.42
N LEU A 101 -17.66 8.67 20.60
CA LEU A 101 -17.29 8.48 19.19
C LEU A 101 -17.69 9.71 18.38
N THR A 102 -16.79 10.12 17.50
CA THR A 102 -17.02 11.25 16.58
C THR A 102 -17.08 10.75 15.15
N ASP A 103 -17.74 11.51 14.27
CA ASP A 103 -17.70 11.26 12.81
C ASP A 103 -16.27 11.14 12.28
N LYS A 104 -15.33 11.88 12.89
CA LYS A 104 -13.91 11.84 12.54
C LYS A 104 -13.29 10.49 12.86
N ASP A 105 -13.60 9.90 14.02
CA ASP A 105 -13.15 8.56 14.38
C ASP A 105 -13.62 7.53 13.33
N CYS A 106 -14.87 7.62 12.89
CA CYS A 106 -15.39 6.73 11.85
C CYS A 106 -14.72 6.94 10.49
N LYS A 107 -14.72 8.19 9.97
CA LYS A 107 -14.23 8.51 8.63
C LYS A 107 -12.73 8.20 8.45
N GLU A 108 -11.90 8.55 9.43
CA GLU A 108 -10.46 8.29 9.33
C GLU A 108 -10.14 6.80 9.41
N ASN A 109 -10.85 6.06 10.28
CA ASN A 109 -10.62 4.63 10.42
C ASN A 109 -11.16 3.86 9.21
N GLU A 110 -12.32 4.23 8.66
CA GLU A 110 -12.87 3.65 7.43
C GLU A 110 -11.90 3.81 6.24
N GLN A 111 -11.33 5.00 6.05
CA GLN A 111 -10.34 5.24 5.00
C GLN A 111 -9.10 4.36 5.14
N GLN A 112 -8.64 4.13 6.38
CA GLN A 112 -7.49 3.24 6.63
C GLN A 112 -7.86 1.75 6.50
N CYS A 113 -9.07 1.34 6.87
CA CYS A 113 -9.56 -0.02 6.59
C CYS A 113 -9.59 -0.29 5.08
N LEU A 114 -10.22 0.58 4.30
CA LEU A 114 -10.29 0.45 2.84
C LEU A 114 -8.92 0.36 2.19
N PHE A 115 -7.94 1.04 2.77
CA PHE A 115 -6.56 0.98 2.32
C PHE A 115 -5.89 -0.39 2.59
N LEU A 116 -6.19 -1.02 3.72
CA LEU A 116 -5.56 -2.24 4.20
C LEU A 116 -6.33 -3.53 3.85
N GLU A 117 -7.61 -3.41 3.48
CA GLU A 117 -8.45 -4.49 2.91
C GLU A 117 -8.20 -4.75 1.43
N GLY A 118 -7.46 -3.82 0.78
CA GLY A 118 -7.05 -3.88 -0.62
C GLY A 118 -6.51 -5.23 -1.00
#